data_AF-A0A077M0T1-F1
#
_entry.id   AF-A0A077M0T1-F1
#
_cell.length_a   1.000
_cell.length_b   1.000
_cell.length_c   1.000
_cell.angle_alpha   90.00
_cell.angle_beta   90.00
_cell.angle_gamma   90.00
#
_symmetry.space_group_name_H-M   'P 1'
#
loop_
_entity.id
_entity.type
_entity.pdbx_description
1 polymer ?
#
loop_
_entity_poly.entity_id
_entity_poly.type
_entity_poly.pdbx_seq_one_letter_code
_entity_poly.pdbx_strand_id
1 'polypeptide(L)'
;MSETQEKPVRGQLQSARQVARRAALDAQAKMREQRVEREKRLSARGVDVMVALGERDDMVRRCEQRAGEALRAMTTDEGLGLDEALQWCGEGLSRREGARLCALAEEAATGREDSGA
;
A
#
# COMPACT_ATOMS: atom_id res chain seq x y z
N MET A 1 -68.46 -14.45 33.86
CA MET A 1 -67.21 -14.25 34.64
C MET A 1 -66.77 -15.67 35.01
N SER A 2 -65.64 -16.18 34.57
CA SER A 2 -64.32 -15.55 34.52
C SER A 2 -63.43 -16.19 33.45
N GLU A 3 -62.52 -15.38 32.93
CA GLU A 3 -61.53 -15.68 31.89
C GLU A 3 -60.79 -16.99 32.13
N THR A 4 -60.82 -17.87 31.13
CA THR A 4 -59.92 -19.00 31.02
C THR A 4 -58.56 -18.48 30.57
N GLN A 5 -57.70 -18.16 31.54
CA GLN A 5 -56.32 -17.79 31.25
C GLN A 5 -55.55 -19.09 30.93
N GLU A 6 -55.44 -19.42 29.64
CA GLU A 6 -54.59 -20.50 29.14
C GLU A 6 -53.13 -20.18 29.47
N LYS A 7 -52.63 -20.77 30.56
CA LYS A 7 -51.20 -20.77 30.88
C LYS A 7 -50.48 -21.63 29.83
N PRO A 8 -49.46 -21.11 29.14
CA PRO A 8 -48.79 -21.85 28.08
C PRO A 8 -48.10 -23.09 28.68
N VAL A 9 -48.34 -24.24 28.05
CA VAL A 9 -47.79 -25.54 28.43
C VAL A 9 -46.26 -25.47 28.42
N ARG A 10 -45.62 -25.83 29.54
CA ARG A 10 -44.16 -25.74 29.77
C ARG A 10 -43.29 -26.33 28.64
N GLY A 11 -43.81 -27.28 27.86
CA GLY A 11 -43.13 -27.86 26.68
C GLY A 11 -43.04 -26.94 25.45
N GLN A 12 -44.01 -26.05 25.22
CA GLN A 12 -43.99 -25.11 24.07
C GLN A 12 -42.95 -23.99 24.28
N LEU A 13 -42.82 -23.47 25.50
CA LEU A 13 -41.80 -22.49 25.88
C LEU A 13 -40.37 -23.05 25.79
N GLN A 14 -40.17 -24.33 26.08
CA GLN A 14 -38.88 -25.00 25.87
C GLN A 14 -38.50 -25.09 24.39
N SER A 15 -39.47 -25.32 23.50
CA SER A 15 -39.24 -25.35 22.04
C SER A 15 -38.94 -23.96 21.45
N ALA A 16 -39.69 -22.92 21.86
CA ALA A 16 -39.49 -21.55 21.36
C ALA A 16 -38.11 -20.99 21.74
N ARG A 17 -37.65 -21.28 22.97
CA ARG A 17 -36.30 -20.91 23.43
C ARG A 17 -35.19 -21.59 22.62
N GLN A 18 -35.35 -22.88 22.29
CA GLN A 18 -34.37 -23.61 21.49
C GLN A 18 -34.31 -23.09 20.05
N VAL A 19 -35.48 -22.82 19.44
CA VAL A 19 -35.57 -22.22 18.10
C VAL A 19 -34.91 -20.83 18.08
N ALA A 20 -35.24 -19.97 19.05
CA ALA A 20 -34.63 -18.64 19.16
C ALA A 20 -33.11 -18.72 19.36
N ARG A 21 -32.63 -19.66 20.19
CA ARG A 21 -31.18 -19.89 20.38
C ARG A 21 -30.51 -20.32 19.09
N ARG A 22 -31.12 -21.25 18.34
CA ARG A 22 -30.56 -21.73 17.06
C ARG A 22 -30.48 -20.59 16.04
N ALA A 23 -31.57 -19.83 15.88
CA ALA A 23 -31.60 -18.67 15.00
C ALA A 23 -30.54 -17.63 15.36
N ALA A 24 -30.37 -17.34 16.66
CA ALA A 24 -29.34 -16.42 17.13
C ALA A 24 -27.92 -16.93 16.82
N LEU A 25 -27.64 -18.22 17.02
CA LEU A 25 -26.33 -18.81 16.71
C LEU A 25 -26.05 -18.80 15.19
N ASP A 26 -27.04 -19.12 14.37
CA ASP A 26 -26.89 -19.09 12.91
C ASP A 26 -26.66 -17.65 12.41
N ALA A 27 -27.37 -16.67 12.95
CA ALA A 27 -27.13 -15.26 12.64
C ALA A 27 -25.73 -14.80 13.06
N GLN A 28 -25.26 -15.21 14.25
CA GLN A 28 -23.90 -14.91 14.70
C GLN A 28 -22.83 -15.56 13.82
N ALA A 29 -23.04 -16.80 13.38
CA ALA A 29 -22.13 -17.49 12.47
C ALA A 29 -21.99 -16.73 11.14
N LYS A 30 -23.11 -16.34 10.52
CA LYS A 30 -23.13 -15.54 9.28
C LYS A 30 -22.42 -14.20 9.46
N MET A 31 -22.67 -13.51 10.58
CA MET A 31 -22.01 -12.23 10.88
C MET A 31 -20.49 -12.39 11.03
N ARG A 32 -20.03 -13.47 11.66
CA ARG A 32 -18.59 -13.76 11.79
C ARG A 32 -17.96 -14.06 10.44
N GLU A 33 -18.59 -14.88 9.62
CA GLU A 33 -18.13 -15.19 8.27
C GLU A 33 -18.01 -13.92 7.41
N GLN A 34 -19.04 -13.07 7.41
CA GLN A 34 -19.01 -11.79 6.69
C GLN A 34 -17.88 -10.86 7.16
N ARG A 35 -17.61 -10.85 8.47
CA ARG A 35 -16.50 -10.06 9.04
C ARG A 35 -15.14 -10.59 8.57
N VAL A 36 -14.92 -11.90 8.64
CA VAL A 36 -13.70 -12.54 8.16
C VAL A 36 -13.50 -12.26 6.68
N GLU A 37 -14.56 -12.38 5.87
CA GLU A 37 -14.48 -12.16 4.43
C GLU A 37 -14.21 -10.67 4.11
N ARG A 38 -14.82 -9.76 4.86
CA ARG A 38 -14.50 -8.32 4.76
C ARG A 38 -13.05 -8.04 5.15
N GLU A 39 -12.56 -8.64 6.22
CA GLU A 39 -11.18 -8.47 6.68
C GLU A 39 -10.17 -8.99 5.66
N LYS A 40 -10.41 -10.17 5.07
CA LYS A 40 -9.59 -10.70 3.96
C LYS A 40 -9.52 -9.74 2.78
N ARG A 41 -10.68 -9.22 2.33
CA ARG A 41 -10.70 -8.24 1.22
C ARG A 41 -9.98 -6.94 1.56
N LEU A 42 -10.10 -6.47 2.79
CA LEU A 42 -9.39 -5.25 3.23
C LEU A 42 -7.88 -5.49 3.31
N SER A 43 -7.45 -6.63 3.84
CA SER A 43 -6.04 -7.00 3.91
C SER A 43 -5.43 -7.09 2.52
N ALA A 44 -6.09 -7.79 1.58
CA ALA A 44 -5.63 -7.89 0.19
C ALA A 44 -5.49 -6.49 -0.46
N ARG A 45 -6.50 -5.63 -0.34
CA ARG A 45 -6.44 -4.26 -0.86
C ARG A 45 -5.32 -3.43 -0.21
N GLY A 46 -5.05 -3.64 1.07
CA GLY A 46 -3.93 -3.00 1.76
C GLY A 46 -2.58 -3.40 1.16
N VAL A 47 -2.40 -4.68 0.84
CA VAL A 47 -1.22 -5.17 0.13
C VAL A 47 -1.12 -4.54 -1.26
N ASP A 48 -2.20 -4.53 -2.04
CA ASP A 48 -2.21 -3.93 -3.39
C ASP A 48 -1.78 -2.45 -3.38
N VAL A 49 -2.27 -1.68 -2.40
CA VAL A 49 -1.87 -0.27 -2.22
C VAL A 49 -0.38 -0.15 -1.97
N MET A 50 0.17 -0.96 -1.07
CA MET A 50 1.60 -0.89 -0.74
C MET A 50 2.49 -1.33 -1.89
N VAL A 51 2.07 -2.35 -2.66
CA VAL A 51 2.78 -2.78 -3.88
C VAL A 51 2.82 -1.65 -4.90
N ALA A 52 1.67 -1.04 -5.21
CA ALA A 52 1.60 0.06 -6.18
C ALA A 52 2.46 1.27 -5.77
N LEU A 53 2.50 1.60 -4.47
CA LEU A 53 3.40 2.65 -3.95
C LEU A 53 4.87 2.25 -4.10
N GLY A 54 5.22 1.01 -3.80
CA GLY A 54 6.57 0.49 -3.98
C GLY A 54 7.04 0.52 -5.44
N GLU A 55 6.18 0.11 -6.38
CA GLU A 55 6.45 0.17 -7.83
C GLU A 55 6.64 1.60 -8.32
N ARG A 56 5.79 2.53 -7.85
CA ARG A 56 5.94 3.96 -8.15
C ARG A 56 7.28 4.48 -7.65
N ASP A 57 7.62 4.20 -6.40
CA ASP A 57 8.85 4.70 -5.80
C ASP A 57 10.09 4.10 -6.49
N ASP A 58 10.01 2.84 -6.94
CA ASP A 58 11.07 2.24 -7.77
C ASP A 58 11.21 2.91 -9.13
N MET A 59 10.09 3.20 -9.80
CA MET A 59 10.09 3.94 -11.06
C MET A 59 10.71 5.33 -10.89
N VAL A 60 10.34 6.05 -9.83
CA VAL A 60 10.91 7.37 -9.50
C VAL A 60 12.42 7.25 -9.30
N ARG A 61 12.90 6.29 -8.50
CA ARG A 61 14.34 6.07 -8.30
C ARG A 61 15.08 5.83 -9.61
N ARG A 62 14.56 4.97 -10.49
CA ARG A 62 15.18 4.70 -11.81
C ARG A 62 15.22 5.94 -12.69
N CYS A 63 14.17 6.76 -12.68
CA CYS A 63 14.14 8.03 -13.40
C CYS A 63 15.16 9.03 -12.85
N GLU A 64 15.26 9.15 -11.52
CA GLU A 64 16.25 10.01 -10.86
C GLU A 64 17.68 9.58 -11.18
N GLN A 65 17.97 8.27 -11.14
CA GLN A 65 19.27 7.74 -11.51
C GLN A 65 19.65 8.09 -12.96
N ARG A 66 18.75 7.83 -13.92
CA ARG A 66 18.97 8.18 -15.33
C ARG A 66 19.19 9.68 -15.55
N ALA A 67 18.46 10.53 -14.81
CA ALA A 67 18.65 11.96 -14.86
C ALA A 67 20.03 12.37 -14.30
N GLY A 68 20.45 11.77 -13.18
CA GLY A 68 21.77 11.97 -12.60
C GLY A 68 22.91 11.49 -13.50
N GLU A 69 22.75 10.34 -14.15
CA GLU A 69 23.71 9.82 -15.14
C GLU A 69 23.88 10.79 -16.30
N ALA A 70 22.78 11.35 -16.84
CA ALA A 70 22.83 12.34 -17.91
C ALA A 70 23.53 13.64 -17.46
N LEU A 71 23.21 14.16 -16.27
CA LEU A 71 23.90 15.33 -15.72
C LEU A 71 25.39 15.07 -15.51
N ARG A 72 25.76 13.88 -15.02
CA ARG A 72 27.16 13.51 -14.86
C ARG A 72 27.89 13.46 -16.19
N ALA A 73 27.31 12.86 -17.23
CA ALA A 73 27.90 12.84 -18.56
C ALA A 73 28.18 14.26 -19.07
N MET A 74 27.23 15.18 -18.89
CA MET A 74 27.45 16.60 -19.22
C MET A 74 28.63 17.22 -18.45
N THR A 75 28.80 16.89 -17.18
CA THR A 75 29.91 17.45 -16.37
C THR A 75 31.25 16.77 -16.60
N THR A 76 31.25 15.47 -16.90
CA THR A 76 32.46 14.63 -16.95
C THR A 76 32.98 14.43 -18.36
N ASP A 77 32.09 14.13 -19.30
CA ASP A 77 32.44 13.85 -20.70
C ASP A 77 32.53 15.15 -21.51
N GLU A 78 31.57 16.07 -21.31
CA GLU A 78 31.53 17.37 -21.99
C GLU A 78 32.23 18.49 -21.22
N GLY A 79 32.66 18.23 -19.97
CA GLY A 79 33.45 19.16 -19.15
C GLY A 79 32.70 20.38 -18.62
N LEU A 80 31.36 20.37 -18.64
CA LEU A 80 30.55 21.51 -18.17
C LEU A 80 30.57 21.65 -16.65
N GLY A 81 30.48 22.88 -16.16
CA GLY A 81 30.14 23.12 -14.76
C GLY A 81 28.67 22.75 -14.50
N LEU A 82 28.32 22.37 -13.26
CA LEU A 82 26.94 21.98 -12.91
C LEU A 82 25.92 23.08 -13.25
N ASP A 83 26.23 24.34 -12.97
CA ASP A 83 25.33 25.46 -13.24
C ASP A 83 25.12 25.69 -14.75
N GLU A 84 26.13 25.41 -15.57
CA GLU A 84 26.03 25.45 -17.03
C GLU A 84 25.22 24.26 -17.57
N ALA A 85 25.47 23.05 -17.05
CA ALA A 85 24.67 21.87 -17.40
C ALA A 85 23.18 22.09 -17.09
N LEU A 86 22.85 22.74 -15.97
CA LEU A 86 21.46 23.06 -15.61
C LEU A 86 20.79 24.05 -16.57
N GLN A 87 21.54 24.95 -17.22
CA GLN A 87 20.96 25.86 -18.23
C GLN A 87 20.41 25.10 -19.44
N TRP A 88 21.05 23.99 -19.83
CA TRP A 88 20.58 23.13 -20.91
C TRP A 88 19.33 22.31 -20.54
N CYS A 89 19.12 22.06 -19.25
CA CYS A 89 17.94 21.35 -18.75
C CYS A 89 16.68 22.25 -18.74
N GLY A 90 16.84 23.57 -18.86
CA GLY A 90 15.75 24.54 -18.80
C GLY A 90 15.26 24.83 -17.38
N GLU A 91 14.06 25.40 -17.28
CA GLU A 91 13.44 25.74 -15.99
C GLU A 91 12.85 24.50 -15.30
N GLY A 92 12.97 24.42 -13.97
CA GLY A 92 12.35 23.36 -13.16
C GLY A 92 13.31 22.47 -12.38
N LEU A 93 14.63 22.66 -12.53
CA LEU A 93 15.64 21.96 -11.73
C LEU A 93 16.54 22.94 -10.99
N SER A 94 16.48 22.94 -9.67
CA SER A 94 17.36 23.77 -8.85
C SER A 94 18.78 23.19 -8.78
N ARG A 95 19.76 24.05 -8.48
CA ARG A 95 21.16 23.62 -8.24
C ARG A 95 21.28 22.52 -7.19
N ARG A 96 20.45 22.58 -6.14
CA ARG A 96 20.41 21.57 -5.08
C ARG A 96 19.91 20.23 -5.60
N GLU A 97 18.86 20.23 -6.40
CA GLU A 97 18.30 19.01 -6.99
C GLU A 97 19.26 18.40 -8.02
N GLY A 98 19.87 19.23 -8.88
CA GLY A 98 20.91 18.79 -9.82
C GLY A 98 22.08 18.11 -9.10
N ALA A 99 22.60 18.73 -8.04
CA ALA A 99 23.66 18.14 -7.23
C ALA A 99 23.23 16.82 -6.57
N ARG A 100 21.99 16.73 -6.06
CA ARG A 100 21.45 15.48 -5.50
C ARG A 100 21.37 14.37 -6.54
N LEU A 101 20.93 14.67 -7.76
CA LEU A 101 20.83 13.69 -8.85
C LEU A 101 22.23 13.16 -9.24
N CYS A 102 23.24 14.03 -9.34
CA CYS A 102 24.62 13.59 -9.57
C CYS A 102 25.12 12.65 -8.47
N ALA A 103 24.90 13.01 -7.20
CA ALA A 103 25.30 12.15 -6.07
C ALA A 103 24.60 10.78 -6.09
N LEU A 104 23.29 10.74 -6.41
CA LEU A 104 22.55 9.48 -6.54
C LEU A 104 23.13 8.57 -7.64
N ALA A 105 23.58 9.14 -8.75
CA ALA A 105 24.21 8.38 -9.82
C ALA A 105 25.61 7.87 -9.42
N GLU A 106 26.37 8.61 -8.61
CA GLU A 106 27.65 8.15 -8.05
C GLU A 106 27.46 7.02 -7.03
N GLU A 107 26.47 7.13 -6.14
CA GLU A 107 26.09 6.07 -5.21
C GLU A 107 25.64 4.81 -5.95
N ALA A 108 24.88 4.94 -7.04
CA ALA A 108 24.46 3.81 -7.86
C ALA A 108 25.63 3.15 -8.61
N ALA A 109 26.62 3.94 -9.04
CA ALA A 109 27.83 3.42 -9.69
C ALA A 109 28.69 2.62 -8.70
N THR A 110 28.89 3.14 -7.49
CA THR A 110 29.70 2.48 -6.44
C THR A 110 28.99 1.27 -5.83
N GLY A 111 27.67 1.33 -5.62
CA GLY A 111 26.89 0.19 -5.11
C GLY A 111 26.77 -1.00 -6.07
N ARG A 112 26.98 -0.80 -7.39
CA ARG A 112 27.06 -1.89 -8.37
C ARG A 112 28.32 -2.73 -8.22
N GLU A 113 29.40 -2.17 -7.69
CA GLU A 113 30.68 -2.86 -7.54
C GLU A 113 30.66 -3.87 -6.39
N ASP A 114 29.84 -3.64 -5.34
CA ASP A 114 29.73 -4.52 -4.17
C ASP A 114 28.78 -5.72 -4.34
N SER A 115 27.91 -5.73 -5.37
CA SER A 115 26.95 -6.84 -5.60
C SER A 115 27.46 -7.92 -6.57
N GLY A 116 28.76 -7.91 -6.89
CA GLY A 116 29.40 -8.80 -7.88
C GLY A 116 30.30 -9.90 -7.31
N ALA A 117 30.19 -10.25 -6.02
CA ALA A 117 30.99 -11.29 -5.36
C ALA A 117 30.17 -12.55 -5.01
#